data_AF-A0A3S1D1N2-F1
#
_entry.id   AF-A0A3S1D1N2-F1
#
_cell.length_a   1.000
_cell.length_b   1.000
_cell.length_c   1.000
_cell.angle_alpha   90.00
_cell.angle_beta   90.00
_cell.angle_gamma   90.00
#
_symmetry.space_group_name_H-M   'P 1'
#
loop_
_entity.id
_entity.type
_entity.pdbx_description
1 polymer ?
#
loop_
_entity_poly.entity_id
_entity_poly.type
_entity_poly.pdbx_seq_one_letter_code
_entity_poly.pdbx_strand_id
1 'polypeptide(L)'
;MTVFKMTFLASSFALLAACGGSDKIDGSTEAKFAASMTSISQNIDIAKKDEFDRSLSVVRASYGSDRAGMAKALDGKDADAVIALSAAISKAQAEKELAEAKVAQAKHLARARVELAEHKQKLEELKAHRLATGENGGEPSKLELMISDYMPAREKAVSNLEKMTPEQYKSADKNGIGYMELP
;
A
#
# COMPACT_ATOMS: atom_id res chain seq x y z
N MET A 1 -12.07 -61.72 -15.30
CA MET A 1 -11.66 -60.49 -15.99
C MET A 1 -10.46 -59.91 -15.28
N THR A 2 -9.55 -59.37 -16.07
CA THR A 2 -8.11 -59.33 -15.85
C THR A 2 -7.68 -58.17 -14.96
N VAL A 3 -6.75 -58.44 -14.04
CA VAL A 3 -6.10 -57.51 -13.13
C VAL A 3 -5.18 -56.58 -13.93
N PHE A 4 -5.52 -55.29 -14.05
CA PHE A 4 -4.61 -54.29 -14.61
C PHE A 4 -3.67 -53.79 -13.51
N LYS A 5 -2.45 -54.33 -13.51
CA LYS A 5 -1.30 -53.80 -12.80
C LYS A 5 -0.98 -52.41 -13.37
N MET A 6 -1.26 -51.35 -12.61
CA MET A 6 -0.66 -50.03 -12.88
C MET A 6 0.75 -50.02 -12.32
N THR A 7 1.71 -50.07 -13.24
CA THR A 7 3.13 -49.87 -12.99
C THR A 7 3.33 -48.48 -12.38
N PHE A 8 3.67 -48.42 -11.09
CA PHE A 8 4.14 -47.22 -10.43
C PHE A 8 5.51 -46.87 -11.03
N LEU A 9 5.54 -45.98 -12.01
CA LEU A 9 6.76 -45.31 -12.43
C LEU A 9 7.14 -44.33 -11.31
N ALA A 10 7.95 -44.84 -10.38
CA ALA A 10 8.76 -44.01 -9.51
C ALA A 10 9.73 -43.22 -10.39
N SER A 11 9.28 -42.07 -10.89
CA SER A 11 10.16 -41.07 -11.49
C SER A 11 11.03 -40.53 -10.37
N SER A 12 12.17 -41.20 -10.19
CA SER A 12 13.32 -40.67 -9.49
C SER A 12 13.65 -39.32 -10.09
N PHE A 13 13.17 -38.25 -9.45
CA PHE A 13 13.81 -36.95 -9.54
C PHE A 13 15.21 -37.18 -8.99
N ALA A 14 16.14 -37.45 -9.90
CA ALA A 14 17.54 -37.29 -9.62
C ALA A 14 17.69 -35.88 -9.06
N LEU A 15 18.02 -35.78 -7.76
CA LEU A 15 18.56 -34.56 -7.21
C LEU A 15 19.74 -34.20 -8.11
N LEU A 16 19.52 -33.26 -9.04
CA LEU A 16 20.57 -32.50 -9.63
C LEU A 16 21.22 -31.77 -8.45
N ALA A 17 22.23 -32.43 -7.89
CA ALA A 17 23.29 -31.77 -7.17
C ALA A 17 23.90 -30.78 -8.16
N ALA A 18 23.31 -29.58 -8.20
CA ALA A 18 23.94 -28.40 -8.71
C ALA A 18 25.16 -28.16 -7.81
N CYS A 19 26.27 -28.79 -8.16
CA CYS A 19 27.61 -28.42 -7.72
C CYS A 19 27.96 -27.07 -8.35
N GLY A 20 27.26 -26.02 -7.91
CA GLY A 20 27.61 -24.63 -8.11
C GLY A 20 27.29 -23.99 -6.77
N GLY A 21 28.32 -23.81 -5.94
CA GLY A 21 28.15 -23.11 -4.67
C GLY A 21 27.38 -21.83 -4.96
N SER A 22 26.23 -21.65 -4.33
CA SER A 22 25.40 -20.47 -4.51
C SER A 22 26.28 -19.25 -4.27
N ASP A 23 26.65 -18.53 -5.33
CA ASP A 23 27.47 -17.34 -5.21
C ASP A 23 26.83 -16.44 -4.14
N LYS A 24 27.63 -16.07 -3.14
CA LYS A 24 27.18 -15.22 -2.04
C LYS A 24 27.66 -13.81 -2.32
N ILE A 25 26.84 -12.85 -1.94
CA ILE A 25 27.21 -11.44 -1.98
C ILE A 25 28.33 -11.21 -0.96
N ASP A 26 29.44 -10.61 -1.40
CA ASP A 26 30.56 -10.20 -0.55
C ASP A 26 30.49 -8.69 -0.34
N GLY A 27 29.95 -8.26 0.80
CA GLY A 27 29.82 -6.87 1.20
C GLY A 27 31.06 -6.27 1.86
N SER A 28 32.20 -6.98 1.90
CA SER A 28 33.39 -6.49 2.63
C SER A 28 34.07 -5.28 1.99
N THR A 29 33.92 -5.09 0.67
CA THR A 29 34.30 -3.85 -0.04
C THR A 29 33.32 -3.56 -1.17
N GLU A 30 33.23 -2.30 -1.63
CA GLU A 30 32.37 -1.94 -2.76
C GLU A 30 32.72 -2.72 -4.04
N ALA A 31 34.02 -2.92 -4.31
CA ALA A 31 34.48 -3.67 -5.47
C ALA A 31 34.05 -5.16 -5.42
N LYS A 32 34.17 -5.79 -4.25
CA LYS A 32 33.73 -7.18 -4.04
C LYS A 32 32.22 -7.31 -4.06
N PHE A 33 31.52 -6.31 -3.56
CA PHE A 33 30.06 -6.24 -3.60
C PHE A 33 29.58 -6.18 -5.06
N ALA A 34 30.14 -5.27 -5.87
CA ALA A 34 29.79 -5.17 -7.29
C ALA A 34 30.13 -6.45 -8.08
N ALA A 35 31.29 -7.07 -7.79
CA ALA A 35 31.72 -8.29 -8.45
C ALA A 35 30.83 -9.49 -8.10
N SER A 36 30.55 -9.72 -6.81
CA SER A 36 29.70 -10.82 -6.36
C SER A 36 28.25 -10.68 -6.84
N MET A 37 27.70 -9.45 -6.85
CA MET A 37 26.40 -9.16 -7.43
C MET A 37 26.33 -9.51 -8.93
N THR A 38 27.39 -9.20 -9.67
CA THR A 38 27.49 -9.53 -11.11
C THR A 38 27.59 -11.04 -11.31
N SER A 39 28.40 -11.72 -10.50
CA SER A 39 28.57 -13.19 -10.53
C SER A 39 27.24 -13.91 -10.31
N ILE A 40 26.50 -13.55 -9.26
CA ILE A 40 25.17 -14.12 -8.98
C ILE A 40 24.23 -13.91 -10.17
N SER A 41 24.19 -12.69 -10.72
CA SER A 41 23.28 -12.35 -11.83
C SER A 41 23.61 -13.07 -13.14
N GLN A 42 24.86 -13.51 -13.32
CA GLN A 42 25.33 -14.27 -14.49
C GLN A 42 25.18 -15.79 -14.31
N ASN A 43 25.29 -16.29 -13.08
CA ASN A 43 25.32 -17.72 -12.77
C ASN A 43 23.98 -18.28 -12.26
N ILE A 44 23.02 -17.41 -11.96
CA ILE A 44 21.64 -17.79 -11.63
C ILE A 44 20.92 -18.38 -12.84
N ASP A 45 20.02 -19.33 -12.59
CA ASP A 45 19.09 -19.84 -13.60
C ASP A 45 18.33 -18.67 -14.26
N ILE A 46 18.25 -18.69 -15.60
CA ILE A 46 17.55 -17.69 -16.41
C ILE A 46 16.12 -17.49 -15.92
N ALA A 47 15.44 -18.57 -15.51
CA ALA A 47 14.08 -18.48 -14.98
C ALA A 47 13.98 -17.68 -13.66
N LYS A 48 15.04 -17.69 -12.84
CA LYS A 48 15.10 -16.95 -11.56
C LYS A 48 15.71 -15.56 -11.71
N LYS A 49 16.40 -15.27 -12.80
CA LYS A 49 17.10 -14.01 -13.04
C LYS A 49 16.16 -12.80 -12.95
N ASP A 50 15.00 -12.88 -13.62
CA ASP A 50 14.01 -11.81 -13.60
C ASP A 50 13.47 -11.54 -12.19
N GLU A 51 13.26 -12.59 -11.39
CA GLU A 51 12.77 -12.47 -10.02
C GLU A 51 13.83 -11.87 -9.10
N PHE A 52 15.08 -12.30 -9.23
CA PHE A 52 16.22 -11.73 -8.51
C PHE A 52 16.43 -10.24 -8.84
N ASP A 53 16.40 -9.88 -10.13
CA ASP A 53 16.60 -8.49 -10.58
C ASP A 53 15.46 -7.57 -10.08
N ARG A 54 14.19 -8.05 -10.06
CA ARG A 54 13.07 -7.34 -9.42
C ARG A 54 13.24 -7.20 -7.91
N SER A 55 13.64 -8.28 -7.24
CA SER A 55 13.87 -8.32 -5.79
C SER A 55 14.96 -7.32 -5.37
N LEU A 56 16.04 -7.23 -6.14
CA LEU A 56 17.09 -6.23 -5.96
C LEU A 56 16.58 -4.80 -6.08
N SER A 57 15.66 -4.54 -7.02
CA SER A 57 15.05 -3.22 -7.17
C SER A 57 14.29 -2.81 -5.90
N VAL A 58 13.50 -3.73 -5.32
CA VAL A 58 12.78 -3.53 -4.05
C VAL A 58 13.74 -3.26 -2.90
N VAL A 59 14.79 -4.07 -2.76
CA VAL A 59 15.81 -3.86 -1.72
C VAL A 59 16.47 -2.49 -1.90
N ARG A 60 16.94 -2.15 -3.11
CA ARG A 60 17.55 -0.84 -3.40
C ARG A 60 16.63 0.33 -3.05
N ALA A 61 15.35 0.24 -3.41
CA ALA A 61 14.37 1.26 -3.09
C ALA A 61 14.17 1.45 -1.58
N SER A 62 14.24 0.37 -0.79
CA SER A 62 14.10 0.42 0.66
C SER A 62 15.27 1.09 1.38
N TYR A 63 16.49 1.04 0.82
CA TYR A 63 17.68 1.66 1.41
C TYR A 63 18.00 3.04 0.80
N GLY A 64 17.47 3.35 -0.38
CA GLY A 64 17.65 4.66 -1.02
C GLY A 64 19.13 4.97 -1.25
N SER A 65 19.63 6.05 -0.63
CA SER A 65 21.04 6.45 -0.71
C SER A 65 21.96 5.70 0.25
N ASP A 66 21.44 4.92 1.21
CA ASP A 66 22.23 4.16 2.18
C ASP A 66 22.84 2.90 1.56
N ARG A 67 23.86 3.10 0.73
CA ARG A 67 24.58 2.01 0.06
C ARG A 67 25.33 1.11 1.04
N ALA A 68 25.86 1.67 2.13
CA ALA A 68 26.62 0.92 3.12
C ALA A 68 25.70 -0.01 3.93
N GLY A 69 24.54 0.49 4.37
CA GLY A 69 23.51 -0.32 5.02
C GLY A 69 22.98 -1.41 4.10
N MET A 70 22.76 -1.12 2.82
CA MET A 70 22.36 -2.11 1.82
C MET A 70 23.42 -3.21 1.64
N ALA A 71 24.69 -2.84 1.46
CA ALA A 71 25.78 -3.81 1.29
C ALA A 71 25.89 -4.73 2.51
N LYS A 72 25.78 -4.18 3.72
CA LYS A 72 25.75 -4.95 4.97
C LYS A 72 24.53 -5.87 5.08
N ALA A 73 23.36 -5.41 4.64
CA ALA A 73 22.14 -6.20 4.67
C ALA A 73 22.15 -7.36 3.66
N LEU A 74 22.91 -7.22 2.58
CA LEU A 74 23.04 -8.21 1.52
C LEU A 74 24.24 -9.15 1.70
N ASP A 75 25.24 -8.76 2.49
CA ASP A 75 26.44 -9.56 2.76
C ASP A 75 26.11 -11.00 3.20
N GLY A 76 26.75 -11.97 2.56
CA GLY A 76 26.56 -13.40 2.78
C GLY A 76 25.26 -13.99 2.22
N LYS A 77 24.37 -13.19 1.59
CA LYS A 77 23.13 -13.69 0.98
C LYS A 77 23.37 -14.24 -0.42
N ASP A 78 22.63 -15.29 -0.77
CA ASP A 78 22.49 -15.79 -2.14
C ASP A 78 21.22 -15.22 -2.80
N ALA A 79 20.95 -15.62 -4.04
CA ALA A 79 19.80 -15.14 -4.79
C ALA A 79 18.45 -15.40 -4.10
N ASP A 80 18.24 -16.60 -3.56
CA ASP A 80 16.99 -16.98 -2.89
C ASP A 80 16.80 -16.17 -1.59
N ALA A 81 17.87 -15.91 -0.84
CA ALA A 81 17.84 -15.06 0.33
C ALA A 81 17.56 -13.57 0.01
N VAL A 82 17.99 -13.08 -1.16
CA VAL A 82 17.64 -11.73 -1.65
C VAL A 82 16.16 -11.66 -2.04
N ILE A 83 15.64 -12.68 -2.71
CA ILE A 83 14.21 -12.79 -3.04
C ILE A 83 13.37 -12.77 -1.76
N ALA A 84 13.73 -13.60 -0.77
CA ALA A 84 13.05 -13.66 0.52
C ALA A 84 13.11 -12.32 1.28
N LEU A 85 14.27 -11.63 1.25
CA LEU A 85 14.42 -10.31 1.85
C LEU A 85 13.48 -9.29 1.19
N SER A 86 13.39 -9.28 -0.14
CA SER A 86 12.51 -8.35 -0.86
C SER A 86 11.04 -8.55 -0.48
N ALA A 87 10.59 -9.81 -0.36
CA ALA A 87 9.22 -10.12 0.06
C ALA A 87 8.93 -9.64 1.49
N ALA A 88 9.90 -9.81 2.41
CA ALA A 88 9.78 -9.29 3.77
C ALA A 88 9.71 -7.76 3.81
N ILE A 89 10.53 -7.08 3.00
CA ILE A 89 10.50 -5.61 2.86
C ILE A 89 9.14 -5.16 2.33
N SER A 90 8.65 -5.75 1.23
CA SER A 90 7.35 -5.39 0.65
C SER A 90 6.20 -5.62 1.62
N LYS A 91 6.23 -6.72 2.38
CA LYS A 91 5.24 -6.99 3.42
C LYS A 91 5.27 -5.93 4.52
N ALA A 92 6.46 -5.61 5.05
CA ALA A 92 6.60 -4.59 6.09
C ALA A 92 6.18 -3.20 5.60
N GLN A 93 6.48 -2.86 4.34
CA GLN A 93 6.02 -1.61 3.71
C GLN A 93 4.50 -1.58 3.58
N ALA A 94 3.88 -2.66 3.11
CA ALA A 94 2.42 -2.75 3.00
C ALA A 94 1.74 -2.61 4.37
N GLU A 95 2.27 -3.27 5.40
CA GLU A 95 1.79 -3.15 6.79
C GLU A 95 1.92 -1.72 7.33
N LYS A 96 3.05 -1.06 7.07
CA LYS A 96 3.28 0.33 7.45
C LYS A 96 2.30 1.28 6.76
N GLU A 97 2.17 1.17 5.43
CA GLU A 97 1.25 2.00 4.64
C GLU A 97 -0.20 1.80 5.09
N LEU A 98 -0.57 0.58 5.48
CA LEU A 98 -1.90 0.30 6.00
C LEU A 98 -2.13 0.93 7.38
N ALA A 99 -1.14 0.87 8.27
CA ALA A 99 -1.19 1.54 9.57
C ALA A 99 -1.31 3.07 9.40
N GLU A 100 -0.55 3.66 8.48
CA GLU A 100 -0.63 5.07 8.14
C GLU A 100 -2.00 5.43 7.56
N ALA A 101 -2.56 4.61 6.66
CA ALA A 101 -3.89 4.80 6.11
C ALA A 101 -4.97 4.79 7.20
N LYS A 102 -4.89 3.88 8.18
CA LYS A 102 -5.81 3.82 9.32
C LYS A 102 -5.77 5.09 10.17
N VAL A 103 -4.58 5.59 10.49
CA VAL A 103 -4.41 6.84 11.26
C VAL A 103 -4.92 8.03 10.45
N ALA A 104 -4.61 8.10 9.16
CA ALA A 104 -5.05 9.17 8.28
C ALA A 104 -6.59 9.18 8.10
N GLN A 105 -7.21 8.00 7.96
CA GLN A 105 -8.66 7.84 7.90
C GLN A 105 -9.32 8.35 9.19
N ALA A 106 -8.83 7.94 10.35
CA ALA A 106 -9.36 8.37 11.64
C ALA A 106 -9.27 9.90 11.81
N LYS A 107 -8.14 10.50 11.42
CA LYS A 107 -7.95 11.96 11.44
C LYS A 107 -8.90 12.67 10.46
N HIS A 108 -9.11 12.09 9.27
CA HIS A 108 -10.04 12.63 8.29
C HIS A 108 -11.48 12.57 8.81
N LEU A 109 -11.91 11.44 9.36
CA LEU A 109 -13.23 11.28 9.97
C LEU A 109 -13.47 12.30 11.10
N ALA A 110 -12.49 12.48 11.99
CA ALA A 110 -12.60 13.46 13.06
C ALA A 110 -12.82 14.88 12.52
N ARG A 111 -12.06 15.30 11.50
CA ARG A 111 -12.25 16.62 10.86
C ARG A 111 -13.59 16.73 10.15
N ALA A 112 -13.97 15.72 9.37
CA ALA A 112 -15.23 15.72 8.63
C ALA A 112 -16.45 15.84 9.57
N ARG A 113 -16.41 15.20 10.75
CA ARG A 113 -17.46 15.34 11.76
C ARG A 113 -17.53 16.75 12.36
N VAL A 114 -16.38 17.38 12.61
CA VAL A 114 -16.33 18.77 13.10
C VAL A 114 -16.89 19.72 12.05
N GLU A 115 -16.41 19.65 10.80
CA GLU A 115 -16.90 20.49 9.70
C GLU A 115 -18.39 20.29 9.46
N LEU A 116 -18.89 19.06 9.54
CA LEU A 116 -20.31 18.76 9.42
C LEU A 116 -21.13 19.44 10.51
N ALA A 117 -20.66 19.38 11.76
CA ALA A 117 -21.33 20.03 12.89
C ALA A 117 -21.33 21.56 12.75
N GLU A 118 -20.20 22.15 12.36
CA GLU A 118 -20.06 23.59 12.11
C GLU A 118 -21.00 24.06 11.00
N HIS A 119 -21.09 23.32 9.89
CA HIS A 119 -22.00 23.67 8.81
C HIS A 119 -23.47 23.50 9.18
N LYS A 120 -23.83 22.47 9.97
CA LYS A 120 -25.19 22.34 10.51
C LYS A 120 -25.55 23.51 11.41
N GLN A 121 -24.67 23.85 12.35
CA GLN A 121 -24.87 25.00 13.23
C GLN A 121 -25.02 26.29 12.42
N LYS A 122 -24.13 26.52 11.45
CA LYS A 122 -24.16 27.73 10.63
C LYS A 122 -25.45 27.85 9.82
N LEU A 123 -25.95 26.73 9.28
CA LEU A 123 -27.20 26.69 8.55
C LEU A 123 -28.38 27.07 9.45
N GLU A 124 -28.44 26.55 10.68
CA GLU A 124 -29.49 26.88 11.63
C GLU A 124 -29.41 28.34 12.11
N GLU A 125 -28.21 28.88 12.33
CA GLU A 125 -28.01 30.31 12.64
C GLU A 125 -28.52 31.22 11.51
N LEU A 126 -28.21 30.89 10.25
CA LEU A 126 -28.66 31.65 9.09
C LEU A 126 -30.19 31.61 8.95
N LYS A 127 -30.80 30.43 9.12
CA LYS A 127 -32.26 30.27 9.13
C LYS A 127 -32.91 31.08 10.25
N ALA A 128 -32.40 30.98 11.47
CA ALA A 128 -32.95 31.69 12.62
C ALA A 128 -32.84 33.21 12.43
N HIS A 129 -31.70 33.71 11.95
CA HIS A 129 -31.50 35.12 11.63
C HIS A 129 -32.51 35.59 10.58
N ARG A 130 -32.62 34.88 9.44
CA ARG A 130 -33.57 35.19 8.36
C ARG A 130 -35.01 35.27 8.88
N LEU A 131 -35.43 34.31 9.70
CA LEU A 131 -36.79 34.28 10.26
C LEU A 131 -37.03 35.42 11.27
N ALA A 132 -36.00 35.83 12.01
CA ALA A 132 -36.10 36.92 12.99
C ALA A 132 -36.11 38.32 12.33
N THR A 133 -35.35 38.51 11.25
CA THR A 133 -35.18 39.84 10.62
C THR A 133 -36.09 40.10 9.43
N GLY A 134 -36.65 39.04 8.81
CA GLY A 134 -37.40 39.16 7.56
C GLY A 134 -36.52 39.59 6.37
N GLU A 135 -35.19 39.51 6.51
CA GLU A 135 -34.25 39.86 5.45
C GLU A 135 -34.51 39.04 4.18
N ASN A 136 -34.27 39.65 3.02
CA ASN A 136 -34.56 39.06 1.71
C ASN A 136 -36.02 38.61 1.53
N GLY A 137 -36.98 39.26 2.20
CA GLY A 137 -38.39 38.88 2.12
C GLY A 137 -38.69 37.52 2.73
N GLY A 138 -37.81 37.01 3.60
CA GLY A 138 -37.91 35.68 4.17
C GLY A 138 -37.34 34.57 3.29
N GLU A 139 -36.72 34.87 2.16
CA GLU A 139 -36.07 33.88 1.27
C GLU A 139 -34.65 33.51 1.75
N PRO A 140 -34.23 32.23 1.61
CA PRO A 140 -32.87 31.80 1.95
C PRO A 140 -31.78 32.62 1.26
N SER A 141 -30.72 32.95 1.99
CA SER A 141 -29.55 33.61 1.39
C SER A 141 -28.78 32.66 0.46
N LYS A 142 -27.98 33.20 -0.46
CA LYS A 142 -27.08 32.38 -1.30
C LYS A 142 -26.15 31.49 -0.48
N LEU A 143 -25.67 31.99 0.67
CA LEU A 143 -24.83 31.22 1.58
C LEU A 143 -25.61 30.07 2.24
N GLU A 144 -26.85 30.32 2.65
CA GLU A 144 -27.75 29.30 3.22
C GLU A 144 -28.00 28.16 2.21
N LEU A 145 -28.34 28.52 0.97
CA LEU A 145 -28.53 27.56 -0.12
C LEU A 145 -27.25 26.76 -0.41
N MET A 146 -26.11 27.44 -0.54
CA MET A 146 -24.83 26.79 -0.80
C MET A 146 -24.47 25.77 0.31
N ILE A 147 -24.63 26.14 1.59
CA ILE A 147 -24.37 25.21 2.69
C ILE A 147 -25.35 24.02 2.59
N SER A 148 -26.64 24.28 2.40
CA SER A 148 -27.67 23.25 2.28
C SER A 148 -27.40 22.27 1.13
N ASP A 149 -26.95 22.76 -0.02
CA ASP A 149 -26.68 21.93 -1.21
C ASP A 149 -25.49 20.98 -0.99
N TYR A 150 -24.46 21.42 -0.24
CA TYR A 150 -23.30 20.59 0.07
C TYR A 150 -23.49 19.66 1.28
N MET A 151 -24.52 19.88 2.10
CA MET A 151 -24.77 19.09 3.30
C MET A 151 -24.86 17.57 3.03
N PRO A 152 -25.62 17.08 2.03
CA PRO A 152 -25.71 15.65 1.76
C PRO A 152 -24.35 15.01 1.44
N ALA A 153 -23.50 15.68 0.67
CA ALA A 153 -22.16 15.19 0.34
C ALA A 153 -21.27 15.11 1.58
N ARG A 154 -21.39 16.07 2.51
CA ARG A 154 -20.64 16.07 3.78
C ARG A 154 -21.11 14.96 4.73
N GLU A 155 -22.41 14.74 4.84
CA GLU A 155 -22.97 13.62 5.61
C GLU A 155 -22.53 12.27 5.02
N LYS A 156 -22.59 12.15 3.70
CA LYS A 156 -22.12 10.97 3.00
C LYS A 156 -20.61 10.76 3.19
N ALA A 157 -19.81 11.83 3.21
CA ALA A 157 -18.38 11.72 3.47
C ALA A 157 -18.09 11.13 4.86
N VAL A 158 -18.79 11.58 5.90
CA VAL A 158 -18.67 11.01 7.25
C VAL A 158 -19.09 9.54 7.26
N SER A 159 -20.25 9.20 6.69
CA SER A 159 -20.72 7.82 6.58
C SER A 159 -19.72 6.93 5.84
N ASN A 160 -19.15 7.42 4.74
CA ASN A 160 -18.19 6.66 3.95
C ASN A 160 -16.89 6.44 4.71
N LEU A 161 -16.37 7.47 5.39
CA LEU A 161 -15.16 7.38 6.22
C LEU A 161 -15.32 6.41 7.39
N GLU A 162 -16.53 6.25 7.91
CA GLU A 162 -16.84 5.29 8.98
C GLU A 162 -16.89 3.84 8.48
N LYS A 163 -17.39 3.63 7.26
CA LYS A 163 -17.67 2.29 6.73
C LYS A 163 -16.50 1.70 5.95
N MET A 164 -15.69 2.54 5.30
CA MET A 164 -14.62 2.05 4.45
C MET A 164 -13.49 1.42 5.25
N THR A 165 -12.83 0.41 4.69
CA THR A 165 -11.61 -0.16 5.28
C THR A 165 -10.41 0.77 5.06
N PRO A 166 -9.32 0.63 5.83
CA PRO A 166 -8.10 1.39 5.58
C PRO A 166 -7.51 1.13 4.18
N GLU A 167 -7.69 -0.07 3.60
CA GLU A 167 -7.29 -0.38 2.22
C GLU A 167 -8.10 0.43 1.21
N GLN A 168 -9.43 0.46 1.37
CA GLN A 168 -10.31 1.27 0.53
C GLN A 168 -9.97 2.75 0.67
N TYR A 169 -9.75 3.21 1.91
CA TYR A 169 -9.33 4.58 2.21
C TYR A 169 -8.01 4.91 1.50
N LYS A 170 -7.00 4.03 1.57
CA LYS A 170 -5.69 4.24 0.93
C LYS A 170 -5.84 4.56 -0.55
N SER A 171 -6.65 3.78 -1.28
CA SER A 171 -6.89 3.96 -2.73
C SER A 171 -7.89 5.06 -3.10
N ALA A 172 -8.72 5.53 -2.18
CA ALA A 172 -9.79 6.49 -2.48
C ALA A 172 -9.27 7.88 -2.90
N ASP A 173 -10.03 8.57 -3.77
CA ASP A 173 -9.88 10.03 -3.91
C ASP A 173 -10.38 10.71 -2.64
N LYS A 174 -9.48 11.36 -1.91
CA LYS A 174 -9.76 11.97 -0.61
C LYS A 174 -10.73 13.16 -0.72
N ASN A 175 -10.76 13.83 -1.87
CA ASN A 175 -11.68 14.94 -2.13
C ASN A 175 -13.07 14.45 -2.60
N GLY A 176 -13.11 13.29 -3.25
CA GLY A 176 -14.32 12.67 -3.78
C GLY A 176 -15.10 11.80 -2.78
N ILE A 177 -14.62 11.61 -1.55
CA ILE A 177 -15.22 10.66 -0.58
C ILE A 177 -16.72 10.87 -0.36
N GLY A 178 -17.18 12.12 -0.35
CA GLY A 178 -18.60 12.46 -0.19
C GLY A 178 -19.50 12.06 -1.37
N TYR A 179 -18.91 11.65 -2.50
CA TYR A 179 -19.60 11.27 -3.73
C TYR A 179 -19.38 9.79 -4.09
N MET A 180 -18.56 9.07 -3.34
CA MET A 180 -18.30 7.66 -3.59
C MET A 180 -19.51 6.80 -3.22
N GLU A 181 -19.79 5.81 -4.06
CA GLU A 181 -20.57 4.63 -3.66
C GLU A 181 -19.59 3.58 -3.15
N LEU A 182 -19.77 3.15 -1.90
CA LEU A 182 -18.98 2.05 -1.37
C LEU A 182 -19.60 0.71 -1.83
N PRO A 183 -18.78 -0.25 -2.30
CA PRO A 183 -19.26 -1.57 -2.68
C PRO A 183 -19.80 -2.38 -1.50
#